data_AF-A0A3C0A869-F1
#
_entry.id   AF-A0A3C0A869-F1
#
_cell.length_a   1.000
_cell.length_b   1.000
_cell.length_c   1.000
_cell.angle_alpha   90.00
_cell.angle_beta   90.00
_cell.angle_gamma   90.00
#
_symmetry.space_group_name_H-M   'P 1'
#
loop_
_entity.id
_entity.type
_entity.pdbx_description
1 polymer ?
#
loop_
_entity_poly.entity_id
_entity_poly.type
_entity_poly.pdbx_seq_one_letter_code
_entity_poly.pdbx_strand_id
1 'polypeptide(L)'
;MKQFFSFVCLCLWVCIATAQSQDSPLDEQKIENKKPPISLYKFISHQRDTTYVDTTLTIQKSYKFNYLRSDTFELLPFSNVGQTYNALAINTQSKRLIPLFAAQSH
;
A
#
# COMPACT_ATOMS: atom_id res chain seq x y z
N MET A 1 -56.08 25.45 -19.26
CA MET A 1 -55.18 24.26 -19.38
C MET A 1 -54.18 24.33 -20.54
N LYS A 2 -54.44 25.07 -21.64
CA LYS A 2 -53.48 25.21 -22.76
C LYS A 2 -52.18 25.96 -22.42
N GLN A 3 -52.23 26.98 -21.55
CA GLN A 3 -51.04 27.78 -21.19
C GLN A 3 -50.05 27.06 -20.26
N PHE A 4 -50.54 26.14 -19.42
CA PHE A 4 -49.70 25.34 -18.52
C PHE A 4 -48.93 24.27 -19.30
N PHE A 5 -49.57 23.64 -20.29
CA PHE A 5 -48.92 22.65 -21.16
C PHE A 5 -47.83 23.30 -22.05
N SER A 6 -48.06 24.54 -22.50
CA SER A 6 -47.09 25.32 -23.28
C SER A 6 -45.81 25.62 -22.48
N PHE A 7 -45.94 26.03 -21.22
CA PHE A 7 -44.79 26.29 -20.34
C PHE A 7 -44.02 25.02 -19.98
N VAL A 8 -44.71 23.89 -19.76
CA VAL A 8 -44.06 22.59 -19.50
C VAL A 8 -43.25 22.12 -20.72
N CYS A 9 -43.78 22.32 -21.93
CA CYS A 9 -43.09 21.97 -23.17
C CYS A 9 -41.85 22.86 -23.42
N LEU A 10 -41.95 24.15 -23.09
CA LEU A 10 -40.84 25.09 -23.18
C LEU A 10 -39.72 24.77 -22.16
N CYS A 11 -40.07 24.35 -20.94
CA CYS A 11 -39.09 23.86 -19.96
C CYS A 11 -38.41 22.55 -20.38
N LEU A 12 -39.14 21.62 -20.98
CA LEU A 12 -38.56 20.37 -21.51
C LEU A 12 -37.57 20.62 -22.66
N TRP A 13 -37.84 21.60 -23.52
CA TRP A 13 -36.94 21.93 -24.63
C TRP A 13 -35.65 22.63 -24.15
N VAL A 14 -35.75 23.48 -23.13
CA VAL A 14 -34.59 24.12 -22.48
C VAL A 14 -33.70 23.10 -21.77
N CYS A 15 -34.27 22.06 -21.14
CA CYS A 15 -33.50 20.98 -20.51
C CYS A 15 -32.75 20.09 -21.51
N ILE A 16 -33.27 19.89 -22.73
CA ILE A 16 -32.57 19.12 -23.78
C ILE A 16 -31.38 19.92 -24.34
N ALA A 17 -31.52 21.25 -24.47
CA ALA A 17 -30.46 22.12 -24.98
C ALA A 17 -29.27 22.27 -24.01
N THR A 18 -29.49 22.17 -22.68
CA THR A 18 -28.40 22.21 -21.69
C THR A 18 -27.77 20.83 -21.44
N ALA A 19 -28.38 19.74 -21.92
CA ALA A 19 -27.87 18.37 -21.75
C ALA A 19 -26.92 17.92 -22.89
N GLN A 20 -26.84 18.65 -23.99
CA GLN A 20 -25.76 18.45 -24.97
C GLN A 20 -24.48 19.10 -24.42
N SER A 21 -23.87 18.42 -23.46
CA SER A 21 -22.42 18.49 -23.30
C SER A 21 -21.83 18.23 -24.69
N GLN A 22 -21.10 19.21 -25.20
CA GLN A 22 -20.33 19.03 -26.41
C GLN A 22 -19.21 18.05 -26.08
N ASP A 23 -19.52 16.76 -26.12
CA ASP A 23 -18.54 15.69 -26.22
C ASP A 23 -17.84 15.92 -27.56
N SER A 24 -16.84 16.79 -27.51
CA SER A 24 -15.86 16.94 -28.56
C SER A 24 -15.29 15.53 -28.75
N PRO A 25 -15.34 14.93 -29.95
CA PRO A 25 -14.75 13.62 -30.14
C PRO A 25 -13.30 13.75 -29.70
N LEU A 26 -12.93 13.04 -28.62
CA LEU A 26 -11.56 12.92 -28.21
C LEU A 26 -10.86 12.34 -29.43
N ASP A 27 -10.06 13.18 -30.10
CA ASP A 27 -9.13 12.78 -31.13
C ASP A 27 -8.40 11.58 -30.56
N GLU A 28 -8.75 10.38 -31.04
CA GLU A 28 -8.02 9.15 -30.76
C GLU A 28 -6.68 9.30 -31.46
N GLN A 29 -5.83 10.16 -30.90
CA GLN A 29 -4.41 10.16 -31.18
C GLN A 29 -3.95 8.80 -30.71
N LYS A 30 -3.89 7.89 -31.68
CA LYS A 30 -3.20 6.63 -31.64
C LYS A 30 -1.90 6.88 -30.87
N ILE A 31 -1.91 6.55 -29.58
CA ILE A 31 -0.74 6.68 -28.73
C ILE A 31 0.23 5.67 -29.30
N GLU A 32 1.08 6.13 -30.22
CA GLU A 32 2.24 5.36 -30.61
C GLU A 32 2.97 5.09 -29.31
N ASN A 33 3.16 3.81 -29.00
CA ASN A 33 3.92 3.33 -27.85
C ASN A 33 5.39 3.71 -28.04
N LYS A 34 5.69 5.01 -28.05
CA LYS A 34 7.03 5.54 -28.21
C LYS A 34 7.71 5.31 -26.89
N LYS A 35 8.63 4.34 -26.88
CA LYS A 35 9.46 4.07 -25.71
C LYS A 35 10.16 5.38 -25.32
N PRO A 36 10.22 5.70 -24.01
CA PRO A 36 10.93 6.88 -23.56
C PRO A 36 12.41 6.81 -23.99
N PRO A 37 13.09 7.96 -24.13
CA PRO A 37 14.51 7.99 -24.48
C PRO A 37 15.36 7.22 -23.48
N ILE A 38 16.44 6.59 -23.96
CA ILE A 38 17.32 5.71 -23.18
C ILE A 38 17.92 6.40 -21.93
N SER A 39 18.07 7.72 -21.97
CA SER A 39 18.57 8.55 -20.85
C SER A 39 17.69 8.51 -19.60
N LEU A 40 16.42 8.12 -19.72
CA LEU A 40 15.49 8.03 -18.58
C LEU A 40 15.60 6.71 -17.81
N TYR A 41 16.36 5.74 -18.32
CA TYR A 41 16.54 4.45 -17.67
C TYR A 41 17.79 4.44 -16.78
N LYS A 42 17.68 3.88 -15.57
CA LYS A 42 18.84 3.58 -14.74
C LYS A 42 19.41 2.22 -15.15
N PHE A 43 20.68 2.18 -15.55
CA PHE A 43 21.38 0.93 -15.89
C PHE A 43 21.93 0.28 -14.62
N ILE A 44 21.59 -0.99 -14.39
CA ILE A 44 22.10 -1.79 -13.26
C ILE A 44 23.02 -2.85 -13.83
N SER A 45 24.32 -2.72 -13.57
CA SER A 45 25.32 -3.69 -14.03
C SER A 45 25.26 -4.98 -13.21
N HIS A 46 25.80 -6.07 -13.74
CA HIS A 46 25.94 -7.33 -13.02
C HIS A 46 26.84 -7.20 -11.77
N GLN A 47 27.76 -6.24 -11.80
CA GLN A 47 28.67 -5.89 -10.70
C GLN A 47 27.96 -5.11 -9.58
N ARG A 48 26.66 -4.77 -9.76
CA ARG A 48 25.79 -4.07 -8.78
C ARG A 48 26.26 -2.64 -8.46
N ASP A 49 26.91 -1.98 -9.42
CA ASP A 49 27.60 -0.70 -9.23
C ASP A 49 26.64 0.47 -8.88
N THR A 50 25.37 0.34 -9.26
CA THR A 50 24.35 1.39 -9.14
C THR A 50 23.24 1.04 -8.16
N THR A 51 23.40 -0.06 -7.42
CA THR A 51 22.45 -0.58 -6.44
C THR A 51 23.00 -0.47 -5.02
N TYR A 52 23.51 0.71 -4.63
CA TYR A 52 23.52 1.11 -3.22
C TYR A 52 22.09 1.49 -2.80
N VAL A 53 21.20 0.50 -2.83
CA VAL A 53 19.94 0.57 -2.12
C VAL A 53 20.25 -0.02 -0.75
N ASP A 54 19.96 0.70 0.33
CA ASP A 54 20.14 0.24 1.71
C ASP A 54 19.19 -0.93 2.03
N THR A 55 19.41 -2.09 1.41
CA THR A 55 18.66 -3.34 1.66
C THR A 55 19.35 -4.20 2.71
N THR A 56 20.55 -3.82 3.17
CA THR A 56 21.25 -4.55 4.23
C THR A 56 20.42 -4.53 5.51
N LEU A 57 19.94 -5.69 5.92
CA LEU A 57 19.27 -5.91 7.19
C LEU A 57 20.34 -6.07 8.27
N THR A 58 20.73 -4.96 8.91
CA THR A 58 21.61 -5.01 10.08
C THR A 58 20.77 -5.06 11.36
N ILE A 59 21.31 -5.67 12.41
CA ILE A 59 20.69 -5.69 13.74
C ILE A 59 20.40 -4.25 14.21
N GLN A 60 21.35 -3.32 14.03
CA GLN A 60 21.13 -1.92 14.38
C GLN A 60 19.92 -1.30 13.64
N LYS A 61 19.74 -1.66 12.36
CA LYS A 61 18.61 -1.18 11.56
C LYS A 61 17.29 -1.79 12.00
N SER A 62 17.26 -3.07 12.43
CA SER A 62 16.05 -3.69 12.98
C SER A 62 15.64 -3.08 14.32
N TYR A 63 16.61 -2.70 15.16
CA TYR A 63 16.35 -2.06 16.45
C TYR A 63 15.96 -0.58 16.37
N LYS A 64 16.21 0.11 15.25
CA LYS A 64 15.86 1.53 15.07
C LYS A 64 14.38 1.82 15.31
N PHE A 65 13.51 0.87 14.97
CA PHE A 65 12.06 0.98 15.13
C PHE A 65 11.51 0.24 16.35
N ASN A 66 12.37 -0.19 17.27
CA ASN A 66 11.95 -0.87 18.49
C ASN A 66 11.44 0.13 19.52
N TYR A 67 10.12 0.33 19.56
CA TYR A 67 9.46 1.23 20.51
C TYR A 67 9.55 0.72 21.95
N LEU A 68 9.56 -0.61 22.16
CA LEU A 68 9.54 -1.24 23.47
C LEU A 68 10.89 -1.20 24.20
N ARG A 69 11.97 -0.83 23.49
CA ARG A 69 13.37 -0.84 23.94
C ARG A 69 13.78 -2.17 24.57
N SER A 70 13.18 -3.27 24.11
CA SER A 70 13.44 -4.63 24.57
C SER A 70 14.06 -5.45 23.45
N ASP A 71 14.82 -6.50 23.80
CA ASP A 71 15.32 -7.47 22.83
C ASP A 71 14.15 -8.27 22.25
N THR A 72 14.00 -8.23 20.93
CA THR A 72 12.95 -8.96 20.18
C THR A 72 13.54 -9.86 19.11
N PHE A 73 14.82 -10.25 19.22
CA PHE A 73 15.52 -11.00 18.18
C PHE A 73 14.85 -12.35 17.86
N GLU A 74 14.26 -12.98 18.87
CA GLU A 74 13.61 -14.29 18.75
C GLU A 74 12.09 -14.18 18.48
N LEU A 75 11.59 -12.96 18.25
CA LEU A 75 10.16 -12.66 18.19
C LEU A 75 9.77 -12.14 16.80
N LEU A 76 8.82 -12.80 16.15
CA LEU A 76 8.25 -12.36 14.86
C LEU A 76 6.95 -11.58 15.07
N PRO A 77 6.87 -10.29 14.69
CA PRO A 77 5.65 -9.50 14.81
C PRO A 77 4.61 -9.93 13.75
N PHE A 78 3.34 -9.95 14.13
CA PHE A 78 2.23 -10.08 13.17
C PHE A 78 1.83 -8.70 12.62
N SER A 79 1.25 -8.71 11.41
CA SER A 79 0.73 -7.50 10.76
C SER A 79 -0.57 -6.97 11.38
N ASN A 80 -1.18 -7.72 12.29
CA ASN A 80 -2.49 -7.38 12.85
C ASN A 80 -2.34 -6.49 14.09
N VAL A 81 -3.12 -5.40 14.13
CA VAL A 81 -3.19 -4.52 15.30
C VAL A 81 -3.85 -5.27 16.46
N GLY A 82 -3.09 -5.50 17.54
CA GLY A 82 -3.59 -6.14 18.77
C GLY A 82 -3.13 -7.58 19.02
N GLN A 83 -2.25 -8.17 18.19
CA GLN A 83 -1.68 -9.50 18.42
C GLN A 83 -0.30 -9.49 19.12
N THR A 84 0.02 -10.60 19.79
CA THR A 84 1.32 -10.89 20.44
C THR A 84 2.40 -11.27 19.42
N TYR A 85 3.65 -11.52 19.83
CA TYR A 85 4.70 -12.02 18.94
C TYR A 85 4.68 -13.55 18.81
N ASN A 86 5.13 -14.11 17.69
CA ASN A 86 5.52 -15.53 17.61
C ASN A 86 6.95 -15.72 18.11
N ALA A 87 7.18 -16.72 18.97
CA ALA A 87 8.52 -17.14 19.32
C ALA A 87 9.11 -18.02 18.21
N LEU A 88 10.27 -17.62 17.69
CA LEU A 88 11.03 -18.37 16.69
C LEU A 88 12.10 -19.28 17.33
N ALA A 89 12.38 -19.08 18.61
CA ALA A 89 13.33 -19.87 19.38
C ALA A 89 12.69 -20.40 20.67
N ILE A 90 13.17 -21.55 21.12
CA ILE A 90 12.79 -22.16 22.39
C ILE A 90 13.91 -21.86 23.38
N ASN A 91 13.60 -21.12 24.45
CA ASN A 91 14.55 -20.92 25.53
C ASN A 91 14.57 -22.16 26.44
N THR A 92 15.65 -22.94 26.35
CA THR A 92 15.85 -24.17 27.14
C THR A 92 16.30 -23.88 28.57
N GLN A 93 16.73 -22.66 28.88
CA GLN A 93 17.12 -22.27 30.23
C GLN A 93 15.90 -21.82 31.03
N SER A 94 15.35 -22.72 31.82
CA SER A 94 14.32 -22.37 32.81
C SER A 94 14.94 -21.61 33.98
N LYS A 95 14.76 -20.28 34.03
CA LYS A 95 15.06 -19.46 35.22
C LYS A 95 13.93 -19.47 36.26
N ARG A 96 12.88 -20.25 36.03
CA ARG A 96 11.71 -20.28 36.92
C ARG A 96 12.01 -21.13 38.14
N LEU A 97 11.91 -20.49 39.31
CA LEU A 97 11.99 -21.14 40.61
C LEU A 97 10.68 -21.86 40.99
N ILE A 98 9.60 -21.63 40.25
CA ILE A 98 8.27 -22.21 40.45
C ILE A 98 7.69 -22.75 39.14
N PRO A 99 6.89 -23.83 39.17
CA PRO A 99 6.31 -24.41 37.96
C PRO A 99 5.30 -23.47 37.30
N LEU A 100 5.13 -23.63 35.98
CA LEU A 100 4.09 -22.93 35.23
C LEU A 100 2.70 -23.49 35.58
N PHE A 101 1.68 -22.65 35.43
CA PHE A 101 0.29 -23.09 35.51
C PHE A 101 -0.01 -24.11 34.41
N ALA A 102 -0.89 -25.09 34.66
CA ALA A 102 -1.15 -26.20 33.73
C ALA A 102 -1.55 -25.76 32.31
N ALA A 103 -2.21 -24.60 32.18
CA ALA A 103 -2.59 -24.04 30.88
C ALA A 103 -1.41 -23.47 30.06
N GLN A 104 -0.21 -23.36 30.65
CA GLN A 104 0.97 -22.75 30.04
C GLN A 104 2.15 -23.73 29.89
N SER A 105 1.99 -25.00 30.26
CA SER A 105 3.11 -25.96 30.35
C SER A 105 3.37 -26.77 29.07
N HIS A 106 2.97 -26.28 27.89
CA HIS A 106 2.99 -27.07 26.65
C HIS A 106 3.93 -26.52 25.59
#